data_AF-A0A9E0DFV1-F1
#
_entry.id   AF-A0A9E0DFV1-F1
#
_cell.length_a   1.000
_cell.length_b   1.000
_cell.length_c   1.000
_cell.angle_alpha   90.00
_cell.angle_beta   90.00
_cell.angle_gamma   90.00
#
_symmetry.space_group_name_H-M   'P 1'
#
loop_
_entity.id
_entity.type
_entity.pdbx_description
1 polymer ?
#
loop_
_entity_poly.entity_id
_entity_poly.type
_entity_poly.pdbx_seq_one_letter_code
_entity_poly.pdbx_strand_id
1 'polypeptide(L)'
;MEETGKPEEASKLFLQAWNEATDDFEKFIAAHFVARHQGNVSDKLEWLETALQFALKVNDDAVKSAFPSLYSNIATCYEALNDPDGAKKNHELAASFRDKPADKGPFYHGTKADLQVGDLLTAGGDSNYKAELKMNHIYFTALANGAGLAATLAKGDGRERVYIVEPTGAFENDPNVTDKKFPGNPTRSYRSQAPLRIVGEATDWVRQTPGDLQKWREKLANNKGEIIN
;
A
#
# COMPACT_ATOMS: atom_id res chain seq x y z
N MET A 1 14.00 12.16 6.79
CA MET A 1 14.13 11.99 8.25
C MET A 1 14.33 10.52 8.61
N GLU A 2 13.37 9.61 8.38
CA GLU A 2 13.70 8.16 8.34
C GLU A 2 14.71 7.85 7.22
N GLU A 3 14.48 8.37 6.01
CA GLU A 3 15.39 8.19 4.85
C GLU A 3 16.74 8.92 4.98
N THR A 4 16.89 9.81 5.99
CA THR A 4 18.12 10.61 6.18
C THR A 4 19.02 10.06 7.29
N GLY A 5 18.73 8.87 7.83
CA GLY A 5 19.63 8.14 8.73
C GLY A 5 19.77 8.72 10.14
N LYS A 6 18.75 9.41 10.67
CA LYS A 6 18.76 10.01 12.01
C LYS A 6 17.67 9.43 12.93
N PRO A 7 17.87 8.22 13.48
CA PRO A 7 16.81 7.47 14.17
C PRO A 7 16.31 8.13 15.47
N GLU A 8 17.20 8.79 16.22
CA GLU A 8 16.82 9.46 17.49
C GLU A 8 15.98 10.72 17.29
N GLU A 9 16.29 11.51 16.26
CA GLU A 9 15.49 12.69 15.87
C GLU A 9 14.10 12.26 15.37
N ALA A 10 14.02 11.15 14.63
CA ALA A 10 12.76 10.59 14.16
C ALA A 10 11.87 10.12 15.32
N SER A 11 12.43 9.41 16.30
CA SER A 11 11.70 8.95 17.50
C SER A 11 11.05 10.10 18.28
N LYS A 12 11.77 11.21 18.50
CA LYS A 12 11.23 12.41 19.17
C LYS A 12 10.06 13.03 18.41
N LEU A 13 10.16 13.12 17.09
CA LEU A 13 9.10 13.69 16.25
C LEU A 13 7.84 12.83 16.26
N PHE A 14 7.97 11.50 16.25
CA PHE A 14 6.80 10.61 16.30
C PHE A 14 6.13 10.63 17.68
N LEU A 15 6.90 10.77 18.76
CA LEU A 15 6.34 11.00 20.09
C LEU A 15 5.62 12.36 20.20
N GLN A 16 6.15 13.40 19.57
CA GLN A 16 5.47 14.69 19.48
C GLN A 16 4.14 14.55 18.70
N ALA A 17 4.17 13.91 17.53
CA ALA A 17 2.96 13.63 16.75
C ALA A 17 1.94 12.82 17.55
N TRP A 18 2.39 11.84 18.35
CA TRP A 18 1.52 11.12 19.27
C TRP A 18 0.86 12.06 20.29
N ASN A 19 1.61 12.98 20.90
CA ASN A 19 1.06 13.90 21.90
C ASN A 19 0.11 14.93 21.30
N GLU A 20 0.35 15.36 20.06
CA GLU A 20 -0.45 16.36 19.35
C GLU A 20 -1.66 15.77 18.61
N ALA A 21 -1.67 14.46 18.35
CA ALA A 21 -2.76 13.77 17.67
C ALA A 21 -4.12 14.04 18.34
N THR A 22 -5.08 14.47 17.52
CA THR A 22 -6.40 14.95 17.95
C THR A 22 -7.52 13.94 17.72
N ASP A 23 -7.29 12.93 16.89
CA ASP A 23 -8.23 11.86 16.60
C ASP A 23 -7.61 10.45 16.65
N ASP A 24 -8.47 9.43 16.65
CA ASP A 24 -8.06 8.04 16.76
C ASP A 24 -7.21 7.56 15.56
N PHE A 25 -7.40 8.13 14.36
CA PHE A 25 -6.62 7.78 13.19
C PHE A 25 -5.19 8.33 13.29
N GLU A 26 -5.04 9.60 13.68
CA GLU A 26 -3.76 10.23 13.96
C GLU A 26 -3.01 9.48 15.08
N LYS A 27 -3.71 9.08 16.15
CA LYS A 27 -3.15 8.27 17.24
C LYS A 27 -2.66 6.92 16.75
N PHE A 28 -3.42 6.24 15.90
CA PHE A 28 -3.02 4.98 15.27
C PHE A 28 -1.71 5.15 14.46
N ILE A 29 -1.67 6.14 13.57
CA ILE A 29 -0.49 6.38 12.71
C ILE A 29 0.73 6.76 13.57
N ALA A 30 0.56 7.66 14.53
CA ALA A 30 1.65 8.08 15.41
C ALA A 30 2.21 6.89 16.22
N ALA A 31 1.34 6.10 16.87
CA ALA A 31 1.75 4.93 17.63
C ALA A 31 2.50 3.91 16.77
N HIS A 32 2.05 3.67 15.52
CA HIS A 32 2.75 2.80 14.58
C HIS A 32 4.19 3.28 14.31
N PHE A 33 4.39 4.58 14.09
CA PHE A 33 5.73 5.11 13.86
C PHE A 33 6.60 5.13 15.11
N VAL A 34 6.01 5.39 16.29
CA VAL A 34 6.72 5.28 17.57
C VAL A 34 7.21 3.85 17.79
N ALA A 35 6.38 2.84 17.52
CA ALA A 35 6.74 1.43 17.65
C ALA A 35 7.97 1.04 16.81
N ARG A 36 8.09 1.57 15.59
CA ARG A 36 9.20 1.28 14.66
C ARG A 36 10.57 1.74 15.19
N HIS A 37 10.58 2.66 16.15
CA HIS A 37 11.80 3.28 16.68
C HIS A 37 12.11 2.85 18.12
N GLN A 38 11.37 1.89 18.68
CA GLN A 38 11.66 1.37 20.01
C GLN A 38 12.90 0.48 20.00
N GLY A 39 13.76 0.66 21.02
CA GLY A 39 15.03 -0.05 21.15
C GLY A 39 14.89 -1.44 21.77
N ASN A 40 13.78 -1.76 22.44
CA ASN A 40 13.53 -3.06 23.03
C ASN A 40 12.16 -3.61 22.59
N VAL A 41 12.01 -4.93 22.71
CA VAL A 41 10.85 -5.67 22.21
C VAL A 41 9.59 -5.36 23.03
N SER A 42 9.71 -5.16 24.33
CA SER A 42 8.56 -4.89 25.21
C SER A 42 7.91 -3.55 24.90
N ASP A 43 8.68 -2.47 24.80
CA ASP A 43 8.18 -1.14 24.43
C ASP A 43 7.62 -1.16 23.01
N LYS A 44 8.28 -1.87 22.09
CA LYS A 44 7.76 -2.06 20.72
C LYS A 44 6.39 -2.73 20.74
N LEU A 45 6.22 -3.78 21.53
CA LEU A 45 4.95 -4.50 21.67
C LEU A 45 3.87 -3.56 22.23
N GLU A 46 4.14 -2.82 23.31
CA GLU A 46 3.19 -1.88 23.90
C GLU A 46 2.70 -0.83 22.89
N TRP A 47 3.61 -0.27 22.08
CA TRP A 47 3.25 0.68 21.04
C TRP A 47 2.49 0.05 19.87
N LEU A 48 2.81 -1.20 19.48
CA LEU A 48 2.05 -1.92 18.46
C LEU A 48 0.64 -2.26 18.94
N GLU A 49 0.48 -2.69 20.19
CA GLU A 49 -0.83 -2.95 20.80
C GLU A 49 -1.64 -1.66 20.95
N THR A 50 -0.98 -0.55 21.31
CA THR A 50 -1.59 0.78 21.32
C THR A 50 -2.09 1.16 19.92
N ALA A 51 -1.25 1.02 18.90
CA ALA A 51 -1.64 1.26 17.51
C ALA A 51 -2.85 0.39 17.11
N LEU A 52 -2.83 -0.90 17.48
CA LEU A 52 -3.93 -1.82 17.21
C LEU A 52 -5.23 -1.39 17.89
N GLN A 53 -5.18 -0.94 19.14
CA GLN A 53 -6.35 -0.45 19.86
C GLN A 53 -7.02 0.71 19.12
N PHE A 54 -6.24 1.71 18.70
CA PHE A 54 -6.77 2.86 17.96
C PHE A 54 -7.26 2.46 16.56
N ALA A 55 -6.54 1.56 15.89
CA ALA A 55 -6.93 1.04 14.59
C ALA A 55 -8.30 0.32 14.65
N LEU A 56 -8.54 -0.47 15.69
CA LEU A 56 -9.82 -1.14 15.93
C LEU A 56 -10.96 -0.16 16.24
N LYS A 57 -10.68 1.00 16.86
CA LYS A 57 -11.68 2.06 17.11
C LYS A 57 -12.11 2.75 15.82
N VAL A 58 -11.17 3.07 14.94
CA VAL A 58 -11.47 3.74 13.65
C VAL A 58 -12.36 2.85 12.79
N ASN A 59 -12.03 1.55 12.70
CA ASN A 59 -12.83 0.52 12.04
C ASN A 59 -13.25 0.84 10.57
N ASP A 60 -12.43 1.62 9.86
CA ASP A 60 -12.62 1.90 8.45
C ASP A 60 -11.82 0.94 7.55
N ASP A 61 -12.11 0.96 6.25
CA ASP A 61 -11.46 0.06 5.28
C ASP A 61 -9.99 0.40 5.03
N ALA A 62 -9.58 1.67 5.24
CA ALA A 62 -8.20 2.09 5.09
C ALA A 62 -7.34 1.50 6.22
N VAL A 63 -7.84 1.51 7.45
CA VAL A 63 -7.14 0.97 8.63
C VAL A 63 -7.17 -0.55 8.66
N LYS A 64 -8.27 -1.20 8.25
CA LYS A 64 -8.35 -2.67 8.17
C LYS A 64 -7.25 -3.28 7.31
N SER A 65 -6.84 -2.56 6.26
CA SER A 65 -5.75 -3.01 5.39
C SER A 65 -4.39 -3.12 6.11
N ALA A 66 -4.22 -2.47 7.27
CA ALA A 66 -3.02 -2.55 8.11
C ALA A 66 -3.05 -3.72 9.11
N PHE A 67 -4.19 -4.35 9.35
CA PHE A 67 -4.30 -5.41 10.36
C PHE A 67 -3.38 -6.61 10.09
N PRO A 68 -3.22 -7.13 8.86
CA PRO A 68 -2.32 -8.26 8.62
C PRO A 68 -0.88 -7.98 9.09
N SER A 69 -0.34 -6.81 8.76
CA SER A 69 1.02 -6.43 9.15
C SER A 69 1.14 -6.13 10.64
N LEU A 70 0.14 -5.44 11.21
CA LEU A 70 0.13 -5.06 12.61
C LEU A 70 0.11 -6.30 13.52
N TYR A 71 -0.80 -7.25 13.24
CA TYR A 71 -0.85 -8.51 13.97
C TYR A 71 0.41 -9.36 13.76
N SER A 72 0.97 -9.41 12.56
CA SER A 72 2.23 -10.16 12.31
C SER A 72 3.42 -9.56 13.09
N ASN A 73 3.50 -8.23 13.17
CA ASN A 73 4.52 -7.54 13.96
C ASN A 73 4.35 -7.79 15.46
N ILE A 74 3.11 -7.77 15.97
CA ILE A 74 2.79 -8.12 17.35
C ILE A 74 3.18 -9.57 17.65
N ALA A 75 2.83 -10.51 16.75
CA ALA A 75 3.21 -11.92 16.87
C ALA A 75 4.73 -12.08 16.99
N THR A 76 5.50 -11.37 16.15
CA THR A 76 6.97 -11.40 16.18
C THR A 76 7.52 -10.89 17.51
N CYS A 77 6.89 -9.88 18.13
CA CYS A 77 7.26 -9.42 19.45
C CYS A 77 6.99 -10.49 20.53
N TYR A 78 5.83 -11.16 20.48
CA TYR A 78 5.53 -12.26 21.40
C TYR A 78 6.51 -13.44 21.24
N GLU A 79 6.90 -13.80 20.01
CA GLU A 79 7.94 -14.82 19.76
C GLU A 79 9.28 -14.45 20.42
N ALA A 80 9.72 -13.20 20.24
CA ALA A 80 10.96 -12.70 20.83
C ALA A 80 10.90 -12.62 22.37
N LEU A 81 9.70 -12.53 22.95
CA LEU A 81 9.46 -12.59 24.40
C LEU A 81 9.25 -14.03 24.90
N ASN A 82 9.37 -15.04 24.04
CA ASN A 82 9.11 -16.46 24.33
C ASN A 82 7.67 -16.76 24.80
N ASP A 83 6.70 -16.04 24.24
CA ASP A 83 5.27 -16.29 24.42
C ASP A 83 4.65 -16.92 23.15
N PRO A 84 4.67 -18.25 23.03
CA PRO A 84 4.17 -18.94 21.84
C PRO A 84 2.64 -18.83 21.67
N ASP A 85 1.89 -18.68 22.77
CA ASP A 85 0.44 -18.58 22.72
C ASP A 85 0.01 -17.20 22.18
N GLY A 86 0.66 -16.14 22.67
CA GLY A 86 0.52 -14.79 22.15
C GLY A 86 0.90 -14.70 20.67
N ALA A 87 2.03 -15.29 20.30
CA ALA A 87 2.49 -15.35 18.91
C ALA A 87 1.48 -16.04 17.99
N LYS A 88 1.05 -17.26 18.35
CA LYS A 88 0.09 -18.05 17.57
C LYS A 88 -1.23 -17.31 17.36
N LYS A 89 -1.81 -16.76 18.43
CA LYS A 89 -3.06 -16.01 18.35
C LYS A 89 -2.97 -14.86 17.36
N ASN A 90 -1.87 -14.11 17.38
CA ASN A 90 -1.69 -12.96 16.50
C ASN A 90 -1.41 -13.37 15.04
N HIS A 91 -0.71 -14.47 14.79
CA HIS A 91 -0.58 -15.03 13.44
C HIS A 91 -1.93 -15.47 12.85
N GLU A 92 -2.77 -16.12 13.65
CA GLU A 92 -4.13 -16.50 13.23
C GLU A 92 -4.99 -15.27 12.90
N LEU A 93 -4.91 -14.22 13.73
CA LEU A 93 -5.58 -12.95 13.46
C LEU A 93 -5.04 -12.30 12.17
N ALA A 94 -3.72 -12.22 11.99
CA ALA A 94 -3.10 -11.68 10.77
C ALA A 94 -3.59 -12.41 9.51
N ALA A 95 -3.66 -13.75 9.56
CA ALA A 95 -4.16 -14.57 8.46
C ALA A 95 -5.65 -14.33 8.19
N SER A 96 -6.47 -14.11 9.22
CA SER A 96 -7.90 -13.87 9.07
C SER A 96 -8.25 -12.57 8.30
N PHE A 97 -7.32 -11.61 8.28
CA PHE A 97 -7.43 -10.35 7.52
C PHE A 97 -6.73 -10.40 6.15
N ARG A 98 -6.05 -11.49 5.81
CA ARG A 98 -5.38 -11.65 4.50
C ARG A 98 -6.44 -11.87 3.40
N ASP A 99 -6.18 -11.34 2.21
CA ASP A 99 -6.93 -11.59 0.95
C ASP A 99 -8.37 -11.06 0.85
N LYS A 100 -8.74 -10.06 1.65
CA LYS A 100 -10.07 -9.42 1.56
C LYS A 100 -10.00 -7.90 1.54
N PRO A 101 -9.58 -7.28 0.42
CA PRO A 101 -9.81 -5.86 0.24
C PRO A 101 -11.32 -5.57 0.35
N ALA A 102 -11.70 -4.68 1.26
CA ALA A 102 -13.11 -4.29 1.47
C ALA A 102 -13.61 -3.29 0.41
N ASP A 103 -12.70 -2.77 -0.40
CA ASP A 103 -12.97 -1.74 -1.38
C ASP A 103 -13.94 -2.23 -2.46
N LYS A 104 -14.95 -1.42 -2.75
CA LYS A 104 -15.99 -1.71 -3.74
C LYS A 104 -15.75 -0.98 -5.07
N GLY A 105 -14.68 -0.20 -5.16
CA GLY A 105 -14.40 0.66 -6.30
C GLY A 105 -15.21 1.96 -6.27
N PRO A 106 -15.34 2.66 -7.42
CA PRO A 106 -14.83 2.26 -8.73
C PRO A 106 -13.31 2.07 -8.75
N PHE A 107 -12.85 1.15 -9.60
CA PHE A 107 -11.43 0.87 -9.79
C PHE A 107 -10.92 1.45 -11.10
N TYR A 108 -9.63 1.77 -11.12
CA TYR A 108 -8.97 2.47 -12.20
C TYR A 108 -7.65 1.80 -12.56
N HIS A 109 -7.41 1.66 -13.87
CA HIS A 109 -6.15 1.20 -14.42
C HIS A 109 -5.54 2.27 -15.33
N GLY A 110 -4.34 2.73 -14.99
CA GLY A 110 -3.59 3.70 -15.78
C GLY A 110 -2.64 3.04 -16.76
N THR A 111 -2.72 3.39 -18.04
CA THR A 111 -1.88 2.81 -19.09
C THR A 111 -1.72 3.74 -20.30
N LYS A 112 -0.90 3.31 -21.25
CA LYS A 112 -0.81 3.90 -22.61
C LYS A 112 -1.33 2.97 -23.70
N ALA A 113 -1.81 1.78 -23.33
CA ALA A 113 -2.49 0.88 -24.25
C ALA A 113 -3.80 1.48 -24.74
N ASP A 114 -4.13 1.28 -26.01
CA ASP A 114 -5.37 1.75 -26.63
C ASP A 114 -6.43 0.66 -26.56
N LEU A 115 -7.16 0.62 -25.44
CA LEU A 115 -8.21 -0.34 -25.12
C LEU A 115 -9.61 0.27 -25.31
N GLN A 116 -10.59 -0.59 -25.57
CA GLN A 116 -12.00 -0.26 -25.72
C GLN A 116 -12.85 -0.83 -24.58
N VAL A 117 -14.04 -0.27 -24.37
CA VAL A 117 -15.03 -0.84 -23.43
C VAL A 117 -15.39 -2.26 -23.87
N GLY A 118 -15.37 -3.18 -22.91
CA GLY A 118 -15.58 -4.62 -23.13
C GLY A 118 -14.28 -5.42 -23.23
N ASP A 119 -13.14 -4.78 -23.48
CA ASP A 119 -11.85 -5.46 -23.52
C ASP A 119 -11.49 -6.07 -22.17
N LEU A 120 -10.76 -7.19 -22.22
CA LEU A 120 -10.17 -7.84 -21.05
C LEU A 120 -8.67 -7.54 -21.01
N LEU A 121 -8.25 -6.82 -19.98
CA LEU A 121 -6.85 -6.66 -19.65
C LEU A 121 -6.40 -7.91 -18.89
N THR A 122 -5.29 -8.54 -19.28
CA THR A 122 -4.74 -9.75 -18.65
C THR A 122 -3.33 -9.51 -18.09
N ALA A 123 -2.92 -10.34 -17.11
CA ALA A 123 -1.53 -10.37 -16.65
C ALA A 123 -0.59 -10.90 -17.74
N GLY A 124 0.73 -10.85 -17.50
CA GLY A 124 1.76 -11.34 -18.42
C GLY A 124 2.44 -10.26 -19.28
N GLY A 125 2.07 -8.99 -19.10
CA GLY A 125 2.73 -7.85 -19.75
C GLY A 125 4.14 -7.59 -19.23
N ASP A 126 4.91 -6.77 -19.95
CA ASP A 126 6.21 -6.28 -19.49
C ASP A 126 6.07 -5.26 -18.37
N SER A 127 6.99 -5.29 -17.41
CA SER A 127 7.03 -4.31 -16.32
C SER A 127 7.32 -2.91 -16.82
N ASN A 128 6.55 -1.94 -16.32
CA ASN A 128 6.80 -0.51 -16.54
C ASN A 128 8.07 0.00 -15.85
N TYR A 129 8.59 -0.72 -14.85
CA TYR A 129 9.68 -0.25 -13.98
C TYR A 129 10.98 -1.02 -14.17
N LYS A 130 10.94 -2.33 -14.42
CA LYS A 130 12.12 -3.17 -14.61
C LYS A 130 12.16 -3.74 -16.03
N ALA A 131 13.28 -3.61 -16.74
CA ALA A 131 13.42 -4.25 -18.04
C ALA A 131 13.35 -5.78 -17.90
N GLU A 132 12.79 -6.46 -18.90
CA GLU A 132 12.73 -7.93 -19.01
C GLU A 132 11.93 -8.67 -17.93
N LEU A 133 11.30 -7.97 -16.99
CA LEU A 133 10.41 -8.56 -16.00
C LEU A 133 9.00 -8.71 -16.58
N LYS A 134 8.49 -9.95 -16.62
CA LYS A 134 7.07 -10.24 -16.92
C LYS A 134 6.23 -10.17 -15.65
N MET A 135 5.14 -9.41 -15.69
CA MET A 135 4.27 -9.21 -14.54
C MET A 135 3.26 -10.36 -14.41
N ASN A 136 3.23 -11.01 -13.25
CA ASN A 136 2.30 -12.10 -12.93
C ASN A 136 0.88 -11.60 -12.61
N HIS A 137 0.74 -10.29 -12.39
CA HIS A 137 -0.49 -9.65 -11.99
C HIS A 137 -0.76 -8.40 -12.82
N ILE A 138 -2.03 -7.98 -12.83
CA ILE A 138 -2.49 -6.68 -13.32
C ILE A 138 -2.73 -5.79 -12.12
N TYR A 139 -2.30 -4.54 -12.23
CA TYR A 139 -2.33 -3.57 -11.13
C TYR A 139 -3.38 -2.50 -11.40
N PHE A 140 -4.12 -2.13 -10.36
CA PHE A 140 -5.19 -1.14 -10.43
C PHE A 140 -5.37 -0.48 -9.05
N THR A 141 -6.13 0.61 -8.99
CA THR A 141 -6.35 1.35 -7.75
C THR A 141 -7.77 1.90 -7.67
N ALA A 142 -8.28 2.13 -6.47
CA ALA A 142 -9.54 2.86 -6.28
C ALA A 142 -9.37 4.40 -6.30
N LEU A 143 -8.16 4.90 -6.57
CA LEU A 143 -7.87 6.34 -6.68
C LEU A 143 -7.59 6.72 -8.13
N ALA A 144 -8.49 7.48 -8.76
CA ALA A 144 -8.34 7.92 -10.16
C ALA A 144 -7.02 8.64 -10.42
N ASN A 145 -6.59 9.52 -9.51
CA ASN A 145 -5.30 10.21 -9.62
C ASN A 145 -4.09 9.26 -9.47
N GLY A 146 -4.22 8.19 -8.69
CA GLY A 146 -3.20 7.15 -8.60
C GLY A 146 -3.03 6.42 -9.94
N ALA A 147 -4.14 6.10 -10.61
CA ALA A 147 -4.12 5.55 -11.96
C ALA A 147 -3.59 6.58 -12.98
N GLY A 148 -3.92 7.87 -12.85
CA GLY A 148 -3.35 8.92 -13.69
C GLY A 148 -1.83 8.97 -13.64
N LEU A 149 -1.25 8.92 -12.43
CA LEU A 149 0.20 8.82 -12.24
C LEU A 149 0.78 7.55 -12.90
N ALA A 150 0.11 6.41 -12.73
CA ALA A 150 0.52 5.16 -13.37
C ALA A 150 0.52 5.25 -14.90
N ALA A 151 -0.49 5.90 -15.50
CA ALA A 151 -0.57 6.13 -16.95
C ALA A 151 0.60 6.98 -17.46
N THR A 152 0.96 8.05 -16.73
CA THR A 152 2.12 8.89 -17.06
C THR A 152 3.44 8.11 -16.98
N LEU A 153 3.57 7.21 -15.99
CA LEU A 153 4.77 6.39 -15.79
C LEU A 153 4.84 5.15 -16.70
N ALA A 154 3.73 4.77 -17.34
CA ALA A 154 3.69 3.62 -18.22
C ALA A 154 4.67 3.75 -19.40
N LYS A 155 5.27 2.63 -19.81
CA LYS A 155 6.15 2.56 -20.98
C LYS A 155 5.35 2.70 -22.28
N GLY A 156 6.03 3.14 -23.32
CA GLY A 156 5.47 3.36 -24.66
C GLY A 156 5.13 4.82 -24.95
N ASP A 157 4.88 5.08 -26.23
CA ASP A 157 4.62 6.42 -26.79
C ASP A 157 3.12 6.69 -27.02
N GLY A 158 2.27 5.76 -26.59
CA GLY A 158 0.82 5.91 -26.64
C GLY A 158 0.32 7.03 -25.73
N ARG A 159 -0.92 7.47 -25.98
CA ARG A 159 -1.59 8.47 -25.16
C ARG A 159 -1.84 7.91 -23.75
N GLU A 160 -1.61 8.74 -22.73
CA GLU A 160 -1.97 8.40 -21.35
C GLU A 160 -3.49 8.27 -21.19
N ARG A 161 -3.93 7.13 -20.67
CA ARG A 161 -5.34 6.80 -20.46
C ARG A 161 -5.56 6.21 -19.06
N VAL A 162 -6.72 6.51 -18.49
CA VAL A 162 -7.18 5.92 -17.23
C VAL A 162 -8.50 5.23 -17.50
N TYR A 163 -8.52 3.91 -17.40
CA TYR A 163 -9.71 3.11 -17.61
C TYR A 163 -10.41 2.83 -16.29
N ILE A 164 -11.73 2.89 -16.30
CA ILE A 164 -12.57 2.34 -15.22
C ILE A 164 -12.65 0.83 -15.47
N VAL A 165 -12.35 0.04 -14.45
CA VAL A 165 -12.19 -1.40 -14.57
C VAL A 165 -13.00 -2.16 -13.54
N GLU A 166 -13.47 -3.35 -13.93
CA GLU A 166 -14.10 -4.32 -13.03
C GLU A 166 -13.22 -5.58 -12.93
N PRO A 167 -12.78 -5.96 -11.73
CA PRO A 167 -12.12 -7.24 -11.51
C PRO A 167 -13.06 -8.40 -11.87
N THR A 168 -12.57 -9.35 -12.67
CA THR A 168 -13.34 -10.55 -13.03
C THR A 168 -13.16 -11.71 -12.04
N GLY A 169 -12.27 -11.55 -11.06
CA GLY A 169 -11.98 -12.53 -10.02
C GLY A 169 -11.42 -11.87 -8.76
N ALA A 170 -10.86 -12.69 -7.87
CA ALA A 170 -10.25 -12.21 -6.62
C ALA A 170 -9.07 -11.27 -6.88
N PHE A 171 -8.84 -10.37 -5.94
CA PHE A 171 -7.72 -9.44 -5.95
C PHE A 171 -7.24 -9.19 -4.53
N GLU A 172 -6.01 -8.71 -4.42
CA GLU A 172 -5.32 -8.46 -3.16
C GLU A 172 -4.68 -7.08 -3.15
N ASN A 173 -4.28 -6.61 -1.97
CA ASN A 173 -3.50 -5.38 -1.84
C ASN A 173 -2.18 -5.50 -2.63
N ASP A 174 -1.74 -4.42 -3.28
CA ASP A 174 -0.43 -4.40 -3.93
C ASP A 174 0.68 -4.36 -2.87
N PRO A 175 1.48 -5.44 -2.73
CA PRO A 175 2.53 -5.51 -1.72
C PRO A 175 3.72 -4.59 -2.02
N ASN A 176 3.77 -3.94 -3.19
CA ASN A 176 4.82 -2.98 -3.51
C ASN A 176 4.60 -1.62 -2.83
N VAL A 177 3.35 -1.30 -2.46
CA VAL A 177 2.98 -0.01 -1.86
C VAL A 177 2.17 -0.13 -0.57
N THR A 178 1.73 -1.34 -0.22
CA THR A 178 1.06 -1.65 1.06
C THR A 178 2.07 -1.97 2.16
N ASP A 179 1.83 -1.47 3.37
CA ASP A 179 2.67 -1.69 4.56
C ASP A 179 4.16 -1.34 4.34
N LYS A 180 4.43 -0.36 3.46
CA LYS A 180 5.78 0.14 3.22
C LYS A 180 6.11 1.31 4.12
N LYS A 181 5.79 2.52 3.63
CA LYS A 181 6.06 3.76 4.36
C LYS A 181 5.01 4.04 5.43
N PHE A 182 3.77 3.71 5.13
CA PHE A 182 2.63 3.89 6.01
C PHE A 182 1.97 2.53 6.24
N PRO A 183 1.34 2.31 7.41
CA PRO A 183 0.61 1.08 7.67
C PRO A 183 -0.60 0.96 6.74
N GLY A 184 -0.86 -0.25 6.28
CA GLY A 184 -1.96 -0.58 5.37
C GLY A 184 -1.73 -0.10 3.94
N ASN A 185 -2.83 0.12 3.23
CA ASN A 185 -2.90 0.45 1.81
C ASN A 185 -3.55 1.83 1.59
N PRO A 186 -2.91 2.94 2.03
CA PRO A 186 -3.47 4.28 1.85
C PRO A 186 -3.62 4.66 0.38
N THR A 187 -2.80 4.07 -0.50
CA THR A 187 -2.88 4.25 -1.95
C THR A 187 -4.02 3.47 -2.59
N ARG A 188 -4.76 2.66 -1.81
CA ARG A 188 -5.84 1.77 -2.28
C ARG A 188 -5.46 1.09 -3.59
N SER A 189 -4.26 0.54 -3.62
CA SER A 189 -3.64 -0.08 -4.80
C SER A 189 -3.70 -1.59 -4.66
N TYR A 190 -4.06 -2.25 -5.74
CA TYR A 190 -4.43 -3.65 -5.77
C TYR A 190 -3.79 -4.34 -6.95
N ARG A 191 -3.73 -5.67 -6.87
CA ARG A 191 -3.31 -6.52 -7.98
C ARG A 191 -4.18 -7.77 -8.10
N SER A 192 -4.32 -8.29 -9.31
CA SER A 192 -5.06 -9.52 -9.60
C SER A 192 -4.37 -10.36 -10.68
N GLN A 193 -4.48 -11.68 -10.56
CA GLN A 193 -4.12 -12.62 -11.63
C GLN A 193 -5.27 -12.80 -12.64
N ALA A 194 -6.51 -12.57 -12.18
CA ALA A 194 -7.68 -12.61 -13.04
C ALA A 194 -7.71 -11.35 -13.93
N PRO A 195 -8.32 -11.44 -15.13
CA PRO A 195 -8.47 -10.29 -15.99
C PRO A 195 -9.25 -9.14 -15.35
N LEU A 196 -9.01 -7.92 -15.82
CA LEU A 196 -9.84 -6.76 -15.54
C LEU A 196 -10.66 -6.42 -16.79
N ARG A 197 -11.96 -6.21 -16.64
CA ARG A 197 -12.81 -5.76 -17.74
C ARG A 197 -12.82 -4.24 -17.81
N ILE A 198 -12.60 -3.68 -18.99
CA ILE A 198 -12.77 -2.25 -19.23
C ILE A 198 -14.26 -1.93 -19.30
N VAL A 199 -14.75 -1.07 -18.40
CA VAL A 199 -16.16 -0.65 -18.36
C VAL A 199 -16.35 0.83 -18.70
N GLY A 200 -15.27 1.59 -18.79
CA GLY A 200 -15.29 3.00 -19.20
C GLY A 200 -13.89 3.60 -19.23
N GLU A 201 -13.80 4.87 -19.61
CA GLU A 201 -12.59 5.68 -19.56
C GLU A 201 -12.86 6.91 -18.69
N ALA A 202 -11.99 7.15 -17.71
CA ALA A 202 -12.05 8.33 -16.85
C ALA A 202 -11.23 9.46 -17.47
N THR A 203 -11.84 10.63 -17.61
CA THR A 203 -11.19 11.84 -18.16
C THR A 203 -10.84 12.87 -17.09
N ASP A 204 -11.50 12.81 -15.94
CA ASP A 204 -11.30 13.75 -14.83
C ASP A 204 -10.27 13.20 -13.84
N TRP A 205 -8.99 13.43 -14.14
CA TRP A 205 -7.86 13.09 -13.29
C TRP A 205 -6.70 14.05 -13.50
N VAL A 206 -5.89 14.22 -12.46
CA VAL A 206 -4.81 15.22 -12.44
C VAL A 206 -3.66 14.78 -13.33
N ARG A 207 -3.40 15.56 -14.39
CA ARG A 207 -2.22 15.37 -15.23
C ARG A 207 -0.97 15.87 -14.53
N GLN A 208 0.10 15.07 -14.61
CA GLN A 208 1.38 15.43 -14.02
C GLN A 208 2.07 16.50 -14.87
N THR A 209 2.70 17.48 -14.22
CA THR A 209 3.57 18.42 -14.92
C THR A 209 4.86 17.72 -15.35
N PRO A 210 5.55 18.19 -16.41
CA PRO A 210 6.86 17.64 -16.78
C PRO A 210 7.88 17.66 -15.63
N GLY A 211 7.85 18.69 -14.79
CA GLY A 211 8.73 18.80 -13.62
C GLY A 211 8.43 17.76 -12.55
N ASP A 212 7.16 17.46 -12.29
CA ASP A 212 6.78 16.43 -11.32
C ASP A 212 7.07 15.03 -11.83
N LEU A 213 6.86 14.79 -13.14
CA LEU A 213 7.23 13.54 -13.77
C LEU A 213 8.73 13.24 -13.66
N GLN A 214 9.58 14.26 -13.84
CA GLN A 214 11.02 14.11 -13.69
C GLN A 214 11.39 13.70 -12.26
N LYS A 215 10.79 14.35 -11.25
CA LYS A 215 11.00 13.97 -9.83
C LYS A 215 10.56 12.53 -9.55
N TRP A 216 9.45 12.07 -10.14
CA TRP A 216 9.00 10.69 -9.99
C TRP A 216 9.97 9.69 -10.63
N ARG A 217 10.46 9.98 -11.83
CA ARG A 217 11.46 9.14 -12.50
C ARG A 217 12.75 9.04 -11.71
N GLU A 218 13.23 10.15 -11.15
CA GLU A 218 14.41 10.17 -10.28
C GLU A 218 14.20 9.34 -9.01
N LYS A 219 13.03 9.47 -8.36
CA LYS A 219 12.68 8.65 -7.19
C LYS A 219 12.67 7.15 -7.52
N LEU A 220 12.10 6.77 -8.66
CA LEU A 220 12.04 5.37 -9.09
C LEU A 220 13.42 4.84 -9.45
N ALA A 221 14.27 5.63 -10.12
CA ALA A 221 15.64 5.24 -10.46
C ALA A 221 16.52 5.06 -9.21
N ASN A 222 16.26 5.82 -8.15
CA ASN A 222 16.96 5.70 -6.87
C ASN A 222 16.35 4.62 -5.94
N ASN A 223 15.20 4.06 -6.30
CA ASN A 223 14.57 3.01 -5.51
C ASN A 223 15.27 1.67 -5.77
N LYS A 224 15.92 1.13 -4.72
CA LYS A 224 16.61 -0.16 -4.74
C LYS A 224 15.72 -1.35 -4.35
N GLY A 225 14.44 -1.10 -4.08
CA GLY A 225 13.49 -2.15 -3.72
C GLY A 225 13.24 -3.12 -4.86
N GLU A 226 13.12 -4.40 -4.53
CA GLU A 226 12.69 -5.42 -5.49
C GLU A 226 11.18 -5.33 -5.73
N ILE A 227 10.77 -5.53 -6.98
CA ILE A 227 9.34 -5.65 -7.32
C ILE A 227 8.87 -7.01 -6.83
N ILE A 228 7.91 -7.00 -5.91
CA ILE A 228 7.20 -8.18 -5.46
C ILE A 228 6.18 -8.49 -6.56
N ASN A 229 6.53 -9.48 -7.39
CA ASN A 229 5.76 -9.90 -8.56
C ASN A 229 4.78 -11.01 -8.21
#